data_AF-A0A535VHA1-F1
#
_entry.id   AF-A0A535VHA1-F1
#
_cell.length_a   1.000
_cell.length_b   1.000
_cell.length_c   1.000
_cell.angle_alpha   90.00
_cell.angle_beta   90.00
_cell.angle_gamma   90.00
#
_symmetry.space_group_name_H-M   'P 1'
#
loop_
_entity.id
_entity.type
_entity.pdbx_description
1 polymer ?
#
loop_
_entity_poly.entity_id
_entity_poly.type
_entity_poly.pdbx_seq_one_letter_code
_entity_poly.pdbx_strand_id
1 'polypeptide(L)'
;MTHHVDLLPGQALFSHPQAGQENLLFSPTKAFMLIMQTDGNLVYYALNDGLLDATWSNIGNPSIYNEVVWNTATSGREIDRCIMLDDGNFVLYDVAGNAAWNSGAAGHIGEGAYFRSRSKTVVQVW
;
A
#
# COMPACT_ATOMS: atom_id res chain seq x y z
N MET A 1 2.24 0.50 -18.46
CA MET A 1 2.63 0.84 -17.09
C MET A 1 2.96 -0.47 -16.41
N THR A 2 4.13 -0.59 -15.77
CA THR A 2 4.56 -1.86 -15.17
C THR A 2 4.03 -1.91 -13.75
N HIS A 3 3.08 -2.81 -13.47
CA HIS A 3 2.53 -2.91 -12.12
C HIS A 3 3.55 -3.60 -11.21
N HIS A 4 4.00 -2.87 -10.19
CA HIS A 4 4.89 -3.41 -9.17
C HIS A 4 4.07 -4.28 -8.19
N VAL A 5 4.60 -5.47 -7.90
CA VAL A 5 4.00 -6.44 -6.95
C VAL A 5 4.60 -6.31 -5.54
N ASP A 6 5.73 -5.60 -5.44
CA ASP A 6 6.52 -5.34 -4.25
C ASP A 6 6.84 -3.85 -4.12
N LEU A 7 7.01 -3.37 -2.88
CA LEU A 7 7.60 -2.07 -2.58
C LEU A 7 9.04 -2.28 -2.05
N LEU A 8 10.02 -1.83 -2.81
CA LEU A 8 11.44 -1.94 -2.45
C LEU A 8 11.89 -0.75 -1.59
N PRO A 9 13.00 -0.86 -0.84
CA PRO A 9 13.58 0.28 -0.13
C PRO A 9 13.78 1.50 -1.03
N GLY A 10 13.43 2.67 -0.50
CA GLY A 10 13.40 3.95 -1.23
C GLY A 10 12.16 4.17 -2.09
N GLN A 11 11.30 3.16 -2.31
CA GLN A 11 10.04 3.32 -3.04
C GLN A 11 8.89 3.73 -2.12
N ALA A 12 7.96 4.51 -2.67
CA ALA A 12 6.84 5.07 -1.93
C ALA A 12 5.51 5.02 -2.72
N LEU A 13 4.40 4.97 -1.98
CA LEU A 13 3.04 5.17 -2.46
C LEU A 13 2.55 6.54 -1.97
N PHE A 14 2.04 7.37 -2.89
CA PHE A 14 1.64 8.75 -2.59
C PHE A 14 0.11 8.86 -2.48
N SER A 15 -0.40 9.69 -1.56
CA SER A 15 -1.84 9.96 -1.47
C SER A 15 -2.35 10.77 -2.66
N HIS A 16 -1.48 11.62 -3.22
CA HIS A 16 -1.74 12.51 -4.35
C HIS A 16 -0.62 12.34 -5.42
N PRO A 17 -0.59 11.21 -6.15
CA PRO A 17 0.49 10.88 -7.06
C PRO A 17 0.58 11.85 -8.25
N GLN A 18 1.79 12.35 -8.50
CA GLN A 18 2.17 13.08 -9.70
C GLN A 18 2.58 12.11 -10.83
N ALA A 19 2.91 12.65 -12.01
CA ALA A 19 3.33 11.82 -13.14
C ALA A 19 4.58 10.98 -12.81
N GLY A 20 4.44 9.64 -12.88
CA GLY A 20 5.51 8.69 -12.52
C GLY A 20 5.56 8.30 -11.04
N GLN A 21 4.62 8.78 -10.22
CA GLN A 21 4.38 8.28 -8.87
C GLN A 21 3.19 7.31 -8.88
N GLU A 22 3.26 6.29 -8.03
CA GLU A 22 2.19 5.31 -7.83
C GLU A 22 1.52 5.56 -6.47
N ASN A 23 0.26 5.13 -6.32
CA ASN A 23 -0.46 5.14 -5.05
C ASN A 23 -0.91 3.75 -4.59
N LEU A 24 -0.70 2.70 -5.40
CA LEU A 24 -1.20 1.37 -5.12
C LEU A 24 -0.29 0.25 -5.64
N LEU A 25 -0.49 -0.95 -5.09
CA LEU A 25 0.16 -2.20 -5.49
C LEU A 25 -0.89 -3.32 -5.53
N PHE A 26 -0.70 -4.29 -6.43
CA PHE A 26 -1.57 -5.47 -6.56
C PHE A 26 -0.80 -6.77 -6.33
N SER A 27 -1.48 -7.80 -5.83
CA SER A 27 -0.98 -9.17 -5.96
C SER A 27 -0.82 -9.58 -7.43
N PRO A 28 0.10 -10.50 -7.77
CA PRO A 28 0.20 -11.10 -9.10
C PRO A 28 -1.12 -11.71 -9.58
N THR A 29 -1.90 -12.26 -8.64
CA THR A 29 -3.27 -12.78 -8.87
C THR A 29 -4.35 -11.70 -8.90
N LYS A 30 -4.00 -10.45 -8.55
CA LYS A 30 -4.88 -9.30 -8.31
C LYS A 30 -5.99 -9.48 -7.27
N ALA A 31 -6.04 -10.62 -6.56
CA ALA A 31 -6.98 -10.88 -5.46
C ALA A 31 -6.81 -9.93 -4.25
N PHE A 32 -5.68 -9.21 -4.16
CA PHE A 32 -5.42 -8.22 -3.11
C PHE A 32 -4.83 -6.93 -3.68
N MET A 33 -5.11 -5.81 -3.01
CA MET A 33 -4.57 -4.49 -3.32
C MET A 33 -4.18 -3.75 -2.04
N LEU A 34 -3.01 -3.11 -2.05
CA LEU A 34 -2.62 -2.09 -1.08
C LEU A 34 -2.76 -0.73 -1.75
N ILE A 35 -3.44 0.24 -1.13
CA ILE A 35 -3.63 1.58 -1.68
C ILE A 35 -3.45 2.66 -0.61
N MET A 36 -2.64 3.67 -0.95
CA MET A 36 -2.55 4.93 -0.23
C MET A 36 -3.69 5.83 -0.72
N GLN A 37 -4.71 6.02 0.12
CA GLN A 37 -5.91 6.76 -0.22
C GLN A 37 -5.72 8.28 -0.01
N THR A 38 -6.51 9.08 -0.74
CA THR A 38 -6.48 10.55 -0.67
C THR A 38 -6.95 11.12 0.67
N ASP A 39 -7.66 10.32 1.47
CA ASP A 39 -8.06 10.66 2.84
C ASP A 39 -6.93 10.46 3.87
N GLY A 40 -5.76 10.01 3.42
CA GLY A 40 -4.60 9.73 4.27
C GLY A 40 -4.57 8.35 4.90
N ASN A 41 -5.52 7.46 4.59
CA ASN A 41 -5.45 6.07 5.06
C ASN A 41 -4.66 5.18 4.09
N LEU A 42 -3.81 4.30 4.61
CA LEU A 42 -3.23 3.21 3.83
C LEU A 42 -4.05 1.95 4.11
N VAL A 43 -4.65 1.37 3.07
CA VAL A 43 -5.62 0.28 3.21
C VAL A 43 -5.25 -0.92 2.36
N TYR A 44 -5.31 -2.10 2.98
CA TYR A 44 -5.14 -3.40 2.34
C TYR A 44 -6.52 -4.07 2.16
N TYR A 45 -6.90 -4.30 0.90
CA TYR A 45 -8.17 -4.89 0.52
C TYR A 45 -8.01 -6.30 -0.04
N ALA A 46 -8.95 -7.18 0.29
CA ALA A 46 -9.27 -8.34 -0.53
C ALA A 46 -10.29 -7.92 -1.59
N LEU A 47 -10.11 -8.40 -2.83
CA LEU A 47 -10.92 -8.03 -3.98
C LEU A 47 -11.76 -9.21 -4.49
N ASN A 48 -12.86 -8.90 -5.18
CA ASN A 48 -13.67 -9.87 -5.90
C ASN A 48 -12.96 -10.28 -7.20
N ASP A 49 -12.12 -11.32 -7.12
CA ASP A 49 -11.22 -11.76 -8.20
C ASP A 49 -11.94 -12.08 -9.53
N GLY A 50 -13.13 -12.67 -9.49
CA GLY A 50 -13.95 -12.98 -10.67
C GLY A 50 -14.51 -11.77 -11.42
N LEU A 51 -14.39 -10.56 -10.88
CA LEU A 51 -14.77 -9.31 -11.56
C LEU A 51 -13.56 -8.57 -12.18
N LEU A 52 -12.35 -9.12 -12.01
CA LEU A 52 -11.13 -8.33 -12.07
C LEU A 52 -10.35 -8.45 -13.39
N ASP A 53 -10.96 -7.97 -14.48
CA ASP A 53 -10.16 -7.19 -15.43
C ASP A 53 -9.86 -5.82 -14.78
N ALA A 54 -8.94 -5.82 -13.81
CA ALA A 54 -8.37 -4.58 -13.28
C ALA A 54 -7.40 -4.00 -14.31
N THR A 55 -8.00 -3.42 -15.34
CA THR A 55 -7.59 -2.15 -15.92
C THR A 55 -7.97 -1.01 -14.97
N TRP A 56 -7.28 0.13 -15.07
CA TRP A 56 -7.42 1.28 -14.16
C TRP A 56 -8.87 1.81 -14.01
N SER A 57 -9.71 1.62 -15.03
CA SER A 57 -11.10 2.09 -15.09
C SER A 57 -12.03 1.55 -14.01
N ASN A 58 -11.70 0.44 -13.35
CA ASN A 58 -12.54 -0.17 -12.31
C ASN A 58 -12.12 0.18 -10.87
N ILE A 59 -10.99 0.87 -10.67
CA ILE A 59 -10.53 1.26 -9.32
C ILE A 59 -11.47 2.34 -8.77
N GLY A 60 -11.96 2.16 -7.55
CA GLY A 60 -13.03 2.99 -6.96
C GLY A 60 -14.46 2.49 -7.24
N ASN A 61 -14.66 1.44 -8.05
CA ASN A 61 -15.96 0.78 -8.16
C ASN A 61 -16.22 -0.03 -6.87
N PRO A 62 -17.27 0.24 -6.08
CA PRO A 62 -17.51 -0.46 -4.81
C PRO A 62 -17.64 -1.98 -4.98
N SER A 63 -18.11 -2.45 -6.15
CA SER A 63 -18.32 -3.89 -6.42
C SER A 63 -17.04 -4.72 -6.52
N ILE A 64 -15.86 -4.11 -6.74
CA ILE A 64 -14.59 -4.88 -6.79
C ILE A 64 -13.98 -5.14 -5.41
N TYR A 65 -14.41 -4.42 -4.37
CA TYR A 65 -13.91 -4.58 -3.01
C TYR A 65 -14.75 -5.65 -2.29
N ASN A 66 -14.08 -6.64 -1.69
CA ASN A 66 -14.74 -7.66 -0.86
C ASN A 66 -14.63 -7.30 0.63
N GLU A 67 -13.41 -7.04 1.09
CA GLU A 67 -13.11 -6.87 2.52
C GLU A 67 -11.95 -5.88 2.72
N VAL A 68 -12.04 -5.03 3.75
CA VAL A 68 -10.89 -4.33 4.34
C VAL A 68 -10.16 -5.31 5.25
N VAL A 69 -9.06 -5.87 4.77
CA VAL A 69 -8.26 -6.85 5.55
C VAL A 69 -7.47 -6.15 6.65
N TRP A 70 -6.93 -4.96 6.36
CA TRP A 70 -6.18 -4.14 7.32
C TRP A 70 -6.08 -2.68 6.87
N ASN A 71 -5.86 -1.74 7.80
CA ASN A 71 -5.49 -0.35 7.49
C ASN A 71 -4.69 0.31 8.62
N THR A 72 -4.02 1.43 8.32
CA THR A 72 -3.23 2.22 9.28
C THR A 72 -4.05 3.06 10.26
N ALA A 73 -5.38 3.16 10.08
CA ALA A 73 -6.27 4.03 10.83
C ALA A 73 -5.85 5.52 10.81
N THR A 74 -5.31 5.98 9.68
CA THR A 74 -4.84 7.36 9.46
C THR A 74 -5.79 8.21 8.60
N SER A 75 -7.01 7.73 8.33
CA SER A 75 -8.07 8.48 7.64
C SER A 75 -8.33 9.84 8.31
N GLY A 76 -8.49 10.88 7.50
CA GLY A 76 -8.66 12.26 7.93
C GLY A 76 -7.36 12.99 8.32
N ARG A 77 -6.18 12.39 8.08
CA ARG A 77 -4.87 13.03 8.29
C ARG A 77 -4.25 13.41 6.94
N GLU A 78 -3.54 14.53 6.88
CA GLU A 78 -2.84 14.99 5.67
C GLU A 78 -1.54 14.19 5.44
N ILE A 79 -1.67 12.91 5.08
CA ILE A 79 -0.54 12.04 4.71
C ILE A 79 -0.12 12.34 3.27
N ASP A 80 1.17 12.62 3.07
CA ASP A 80 1.76 12.79 1.73
C ASP A 80 2.03 11.42 1.09
N ARG A 81 2.75 10.55 1.80
CA ARG A 81 3.24 9.28 1.28
C ARG A 81 3.44 8.22 2.34
N CYS A 82 3.41 6.98 1.91
CA CYS A 82 3.96 5.85 2.64
C CYS A 82 5.22 5.33 1.93
N ILE A 83 6.32 5.13 2.65
CA ILE A 83 7.63 4.77 2.10
C ILE A 83 8.22 3.55 2.81
N MET A 84 8.87 2.67 2.04
CA MET A 84 9.72 1.60 2.57
C MET A 84 11.14 2.13 2.76
N LEU A 85 11.65 2.13 3.99
CA LEU A 85 12.99 2.61 4.33
C LEU A 85 14.03 1.48 4.27
N ASP A 86 15.30 1.85 4.11
CA ASP A 86 16.44 0.92 4.01
C ASP A 86 16.67 0.10 5.30
N ASP A 87 16.18 0.57 6.44
CA ASP A 87 16.26 -0.10 7.74
C ASP A 87 15.18 -1.19 7.94
N GLY A 88 14.29 -1.39 6.97
CA GLY A 88 13.16 -2.32 7.05
C GLY A 88 11.85 -1.69 7.55
N ASN A 89 11.88 -0.43 8.01
CA ASN A 89 10.69 0.25 8.52
C ASN A 89 9.80 0.77 7.39
N PHE A 90 8.48 0.70 7.60
CA PHE A 90 7.48 1.15 6.65
C PHE A 90 6.69 2.30 7.28
N VAL A 91 6.81 3.50 6.72
CA VAL A 91 6.47 4.76 7.42
C VAL A 91 5.51 5.61 6.60
N LEU A 92 4.47 6.14 7.24
CA LEU A 92 3.61 7.18 6.67
C LEU A 92 4.13 8.54 7.11
N TYR A 93 4.43 9.42 6.16
CA TYR A 93 4.82 10.80 6.41
C TYR A 93 3.68 11.76 6.08
N ASP A 94 3.42 12.71 6.98
CA ASP A 94 2.50 13.82 6.70
C ASP A 94 3.11 14.85 5.72
N VAL A 95 2.29 15.77 5.22
CA VAL A 95 2.71 16.85 4.31
C VAL A 95 3.75 17.81 4.91
N ALA A 96 3.94 17.81 6.24
CA ALA A 96 4.98 18.56 6.93
C ALA A 96 6.26 17.74 7.17
N GLY A 97 6.28 16.45 6.78
CA GLY A 97 7.42 15.55 6.90
C GLY A 97 7.52 14.82 8.25
N ASN A 98 6.51 14.87 9.11
CA ASN A 98 6.50 14.11 10.36
C ASN A 98 6.03 12.67 10.13
N ALA A 99 6.61 11.71 10.86
CA ALA A 99 6.14 10.33 10.86
C ALA A 99 4.77 10.24 11.56
N ALA A 100 3.72 10.01 10.78
CA ALA A 100 2.35 9.92 11.26
C ALA A 100 1.99 8.51 11.78
N TRP A 101 2.61 7.48 11.20
CA TRP A 101 2.52 6.07 11.57
C TRP A 101 3.81 5.36 11.10
N ASN A 102 4.23 4.30 11.77
CA ASN A 102 5.29 3.42 11.30
C ASN A 102 5.01 1.97 11.70
N SER A 103 5.60 1.00 10.98
CA SER A 103 5.39 -0.42 11.26
C SER A 103 6.10 -0.90 12.53
N GLY A 104 7.11 -0.19 13.02
CA GLY A 104 7.93 -0.65 14.16
C GLY A 104 9.05 -1.61 13.77
N ALA A 105 9.12 -2.06 12.52
CA ALA A 105 10.12 -3.00 12.00
C ALA A 105 11.52 -2.37 11.72
N ALA A 106 11.88 -1.29 12.42
CA ALA A 106 13.17 -0.62 12.23
C ALA A 106 14.33 -1.50 12.69
N GLY A 107 15.31 -1.72 11.81
CA GLY A 107 16.44 -2.63 12.05
C GLY A 107 16.19 -4.08 11.63
N HIS A 108 14.99 -4.43 11.17
CA HIS A 108 14.64 -5.76 10.65
C HIS A 108 14.98 -5.86 9.15
N ILE A 109 16.25 -5.61 8.82
CA ILE A 109 16.74 -5.51 7.44
C ILE A 109 16.66 -6.87 6.74
N GLY A 110 15.98 -6.92 5.59
CA GLY A 110 15.70 -8.17 4.86
C GLY A 110 14.51 -8.98 5.40
N GLU A 111 13.98 -8.63 6.58
CA GLU A 111 12.67 -9.02 7.10
C GLU A 111 11.62 -7.90 6.90
N GLY A 112 11.90 -6.95 6.00
CA GLY A 112 11.09 -5.76 5.77
C GLY A 112 9.60 -6.03 5.52
N ALA A 113 8.78 -4.99 5.40
CA ALA A 113 7.34 -5.15 5.36
C ALA A 113 6.87 -6.07 4.19
N TYR A 114 6.60 -7.36 4.48
CA TYR A 114 6.29 -8.41 3.48
C TYR A 114 5.08 -9.34 3.87
N PHE A 115 3.82 -9.03 3.46
CA PHE A 115 2.59 -9.84 3.64
C PHE A 115 2.81 -11.16 2.88
N ARG A 116 2.53 -12.30 3.49
CA ARG A 116 2.67 -13.60 2.83
C ARG A 116 1.32 -14.13 2.36
N SER A 117 0.78 -13.53 1.30
CA SER A 117 -0.32 -14.15 0.54
C SER A 117 0.17 -15.45 -0.13
N ARG A 118 -0.72 -16.45 -0.32
CA ARG A 118 -0.35 -17.79 -0.83
C ARG A 118 0.20 -17.80 -2.26
N SER A 119 0.09 -16.67 -2.97
CA SER A 119 0.74 -16.36 -4.26
C SER A 119 1.29 -14.91 -4.32
N LYS A 120 1.62 -14.37 -3.13
CA LYS A 120 2.40 -13.15 -2.77
C LYS A 120 1.98 -11.75 -3.25
N THR A 121 1.54 -10.88 -2.31
CA THR A 121 1.88 -9.42 -2.27
C THR A 121 2.21 -9.03 -0.84
N VAL A 122 3.01 -7.96 -0.62
CA VAL A 122 3.87 -7.62 0.56
C VAL A 122 3.50 -6.40 1.49
N VAL A 123 4.00 -6.35 2.77
CA VAL A 123 3.58 -5.75 4.11
C VAL A 123 3.08 -6.68 5.33
N GLN A 124 3.89 -7.57 5.96
CA GLN A 124 3.67 -8.17 7.33
C GLN A 124 4.33 -7.23 8.34
N VAL A 125 3.71 -6.98 9.49
CA VAL A 125 4.24 -6.12 10.55
C VAL A 125 4.50 -6.97 11.80
N TRP A 126 5.68 -6.82 12.39
CA TRP A 126 6.09 -7.44 13.66
C TRP A 126 5.98 -6.44 14.80
#